data_AF-A0A1J5WH08-F1
#
_entry.id   AF-A0A1J5WH08-F1
#
_cell.length_a   1.000
_cell.length_b   1.000
_cell.length_c   1.000
_cell.angle_alpha   90.00
_cell.angle_beta   90.00
_cell.angle_gamma   90.00
#
_symmetry.space_group_name_H-M   'P 1'
#
loop_
_entity.id
_entity.type
_entity.pdbx_description
1 polymer ?
#
loop_
_entity_poly.entity_id
_entity_poly.type
_entity_poly.pdbx_seq_one_letter_code
_entity_poly.pdbx_strand_id
1 'polypeptide(L)' 'MAPSNTAEYLSIKKNEQRRLEILTSEILRTGPITKNTYVAVGRIFVKEKRDCIVANLEKRKQTNAALLIRLAAAVDGESK' A
#
# COMPACT_ATOMS: atom_id res chain seq x y z
N MET A 1 -10.79 12.30 -6.39
CA MET A 1 -11.66 12.70 -5.26
C MET A 1 -10.76 12.83 -4.04
N ALA A 2 -10.63 14.04 -3.49
CA ALA A 2 -9.97 14.21 -2.20
C ALA A 2 -10.94 13.74 -1.09
N PRO A 3 -10.45 13.12 -0.01
CA PRO A 3 -11.33 12.72 1.09
C PRO A 3 -12.01 13.94 1.71
N SER A 4 -13.30 13.82 1.99
CA SER A 4 -14.13 14.90 2.54
C SER A 4 -13.96 15.09 4.04
N ASN A 5 -13.50 14.05 4.76
CA ASN A 5 -13.17 14.10 6.18
C ASN A 5 -12.12 13.04 6.58
N THR A 6 -11.60 13.17 7.81
CA THR A 6 -10.53 12.32 8.36
C THR A 6 -10.94 10.83 8.44
N ALA A 7 -12.21 10.55 8.73
CA ALA A 7 -12.74 9.20 8.81
C ALA A 7 -12.83 8.49 7.44
N GLU A 8 -13.24 9.22 6.39
CA GLU A 8 -13.23 8.72 5.01
C GLU A 8 -11.78 8.41 4.57
N TYR A 9 -10.85 9.32 4.89
CA TYR A 9 -9.44 9.11 4.57
C TYR A 9 -8.85 7.88 5.29
N LEU A 10 -9.21 7.68 6.56
CA LEU A 10 -8.84 6.48 7.32
C LEU A 10 -9.33 5.19 6.65
N SER A 11 -10.59 5.18 6.20
CA SER A 11 -11.18 4.03 5.49
C SER A 11 -10.43 3.70 4.19
N ILE A 12 -10.14 4.73 3.38
CA ILE A 12 -9.36 4.59 2.15
C ILE A 12 -7.99 3.98 2.45
N LYS A 13 -7.31 4.48 3.48
CA LYS A 13 -5.97 4.01 3.87
C LYS A 13 -5.99 2.58 4.40
N LYS A 14 -7.06 2.17 5.11
CA LYS A 14 -7.24 0.77 5.56
C LYS A 14 -7.40 -0.18 4.37
N ASN A 15 -8.16 0.22 3.35
CA ASN A 15 -8.29 -0.55 2.13
C ASN A 15 -6.95 -0.63 1.36
N GLU A 16 -6.23 0.49 1.23
CA GLU A 16 -4.90 0.50 0.61
C GLU A 16 -3.93 -0.44 1.34
N GLN A 17 -3.94 -0.45 2.67
CA GLN A 17 -3.12 -1.35 3.48
C GLN A 17 -3.40 -2.82 3.15
N ARG A 18 -4.68 -3.20 3.13
CA ARG A 18 -5.11 -4.56 2.81
C ARG A 18 -4.68 -4.98 1.39
N ARG A 19 -4.80 -4.07 0.42
CA ARG A 19 -4.36 -4.33 -0.96
C ARG A 19 -2.85 -4.53 -1.05
N LEU A 20 -2.06 -3.75 -0.30
CA LEU A 20 -0.61 -3.90 -0.24
C LEU A 20 -0.21 -5.25 0.37
N GLU A 21 -0.90 -5.70 1.42
CA GLU A 21 -0.67 -7.01 2.05
C GLU A 21 -0.96 -8.16 1.07
N ILE A 22 -2.10 -8.11 0.38
CA ILE A 22 -2.47 -9.12 -0.64
C ILE A 22 -1.41 -9.16 -1.74
N LEU A 23 -1.08 -8.01 -2.33
CA LEU A 23 -0.14 -7.94 -3.45
C LEU A 23 1.26 -8.44 -3.07
N THR A 24 1.72 -8.09 -1.87
CA THR A 24 3.01 -8.56 -1.35
C THR A 24 2.99 -10.08 -1.19
N SER A 25 1.90 -10.64 -0.64
CA SER A 25 1.76 -12.09 -0.46
C SER A 25 1.75 -12.86 -1.81
N GLU A 26 1.09 -12.32 -2.83
CA GLU A 26 1.03 -12.91 -4.17
C GLU A 26 2.42 -12.92 -4.84
N ILE A 27 3.16 -11.82 -4.74
CA ILE A 27 4.52 -11.72 -5.29
C ILE A 27 5.48 -12.65 -4.56
N LEU A 28 5.30 -12.87 -3.25
CA LEU A 28 6.12 -13.81 -2.49
C LEU A 28 5.79 -15.27 -2.82
N ARG A 29 4.51 -15.58 -3.06
CA ARG A 29 4.04 -16.94 -3.37
C ARG A 29 4.39 -17.43 -4.78
N THR A 30 4.64 -16.53 -5.73
CA THR A 30 4.87 -16.85 -7.16
C THR A 30 6.22 -17.52 -7.48
N GLY A 31 6.97 -18.02 -6.50
CA GLY A 31 8.25 -18.72 -6.71
C GLY A 31 9.35 -17.80 -7.29
N PRO A 32 10.54 -18.34 -7.62
CA PRO A 32 11.57 -17.56 -8.29
C PRO A 32 11.13 -17.20 -9.72
N ILE A 33 10.55 -16.01 -9.89
CA ILE A 33 10.20 -15.44 -11.20
C ILE A 33 11.51 -15.20 -11.94
N THR A 34 11.86 -16.11 -12.85
CA THR A 34 13.13 -16.04 -13.57
C THR A 34 13.13 -15.05 -14.72
N LYS A 35 12.00 -14.62 -15.27
CA LYS A 35 12.00 -13.67 -16.41
C LYS A 35 10.82 -12.70 -16.37
N ASN A 36 11.12 -11.46 -15.99
CA ASN A 36 10.36 -10.22 -16.19
C ASN A 36 9.15 -9.98 -15.25
N THR A 37 9.40 -9.33 -14.11
CA THR A 37 8.35 -8.69 -13.31
C THR A 37 8.20 -7.23 -13.73
N TYR A 38 6.97 -6.75 -13.84
CA TYR A 38 6.65 -5.37 -14.21
C TYR A 38 5.80 -4.70 -13.14
N VAL A 39 6.08 -3.43 -12.87
CA VAL A 39 5.23 -2.56 -12.05
C VAL A 39 4.49 -1.61 -12.97
N ALA A 40 3.16 -1.53 -12.81
CA ALA A 40 2.35 -0.57 -13.52
C ALA A 40 2.27 0.75 -12.74
N VAL A 41 2.65 1.86 -13.38
CA VAL A 41 2.45 3.22 -12.89
C VAL A 41 1.55 3.95 -13.89
N GLY A 42 0.25 4.00 -13.59
CA GLY A 42 -0.76 4.46 -14.53
C GLY A 42 -0.82 3.55 -15.76
N ARG A 43 -0.42 4.05 -16.93
CA ARG A 43 -0.37 3.29 -18.20
C ARG A 43 1.03 2.77 -18.55
N ILE A 44 2.03 3.04 -17.70
CA ILE A 44 3.43 2.70 -17.95
C ILE A 44 3.77 1.40 -17.21
N PHE A 45 4.39 0.45 -17.90
CA PHE A 45 4.92 -0.78 -17.32
C PHE A 45 6.43 -0.68 -17.23
N VAL A 46 6.96 -0.68 -16.01
CA VAL A 46 8.40 -0.62 -15.75
C VAL A 46 8.88 -2.00 -15.33
N LYS A 47 9.90 -2.52 -16.02
CA LYS A 47 10.52 -3.77 -15.63
C LYS A 47 11.37 -3.54 -14.38
N GLU A 48 11.08 -4.27 -13.32
CA GLU A 48 11.86 -4.23 -12.09
C GLU A 48 12.25 -5.63 -11.61
N LYS A 49 13.34 -5.69 -10.84
CA LYS A 49 13.69 -6.90 -10.10
C LYS A 49 12.65 -7.13 -9.00
N ARG A 50 12.24 -8.38 -8.82
CA ARG A 50 11.28 -8.79 -7.79
C ARG A 50 11.63 -8.21 -6.40
N ASP A 51 12.89 -8.27 -6.01
CA ASP A 51 13.33 -7.79 -4.69
C ASP A 51 13.13 -6.27 -4.52
N CYS A 52 13.35 -5.49 -5.59
CA CYS A 52 13.07 -4.05 -5.60
C CYS A 52 11.56 -3.79 -5.44
N ILE A 53 10.73 -4.57 -6.13
CA ILE A 53 9.26 -4.46 -6.04
C ILE A 53 8.80 -4.78 -4.62
N VAL A 54 9.28 -5.89 -4.05
CA VAL A 54 8.93 -6.29 -2.68
C VAL A 54 9.39 -5.24 -1.68
N ALA A 55 10.61 -4.72 -1.79
CA ALA A 55 11.12 -3.67 -0.92
C ALA A 55 10.27 -2.38 -1.02
N ASN A 56 9.87 -2.00 -2.23
CA ASN A 56 8.98 -0.85 -2.44
C ASN A 56 7.59 -1.07 -1.84
N LEU A 57 7.01 -2.27 -1.97
CA LEU A 57 5.72 -2.61 -1.36
C LEU A 57 5.79 -2.59 0.16
N GLU A 58 6.84 -3.15 0.75
CA GLU A 58 7.06 -3.12 2.19
C GLU A 58 7.24 -1.69 2.72
N LYS A 59 8.01 -0.85 2.02
CA LYS A 59 8.15 0.57 2.37
C LYS A 59 6.80 1.31 2.34
N ARG A 60 5.96 1.04 1.33
CA ARG A 60 4.61 1.59 1.24
C ARG A 60 3.73 1.09 2.36
N LYS A 61 3.81 -0.20 2.71
CA LYS A 61 3.07 -0.81 3.83
C LYS A 61 3.42 -0.14 5.15
N GLN A 62 4.70 0.08 5.43
CA GLN A 62 5.17 0.77 6.64
C GLN A 62 4.67 2.23 6.68
N THR A 63 4.80 2.95 5.57
CA THR A 63 4.34 4.34 5.47
C THR A 63 2.83 4.45 5.71
N ASN A 64 2.07 3.53 5.12
CA ASN A 64 0.62 3.51 5.23
C ASN A 64 0.16 3.10 6.63
N ALA A 65 0.83 2.12 7.26
CA ALA A 65 0.59 1.76 8.66
C ALA A 65 0.85 2.93 9.62
N ALA A 66 1.94 3.69 9.43
CA ALA A 66 2.22 4.89 10.22
C ALA A 66 1.15 5.97 10.05
N LEU A 67 0.64 6.15 8.83
CA LEU A 67 -0.47 7.07 8.56
C LEU A 67 -1.78 6.61 9.22
N LEU A 68 -2.08 5.31 9.19
CA LEU A 68 -3.27 4.75 9.82
C LEU A 68 -3.32 5.03 11.33
N ILE A 69 -2.20 4.90 12.03
CA ILE A 69 -2.10 5.21 13.46
C ILE A 69 -2.43 6.69 13.71
N ARG A 70 -1.85 7.60 12.92
CA ARG A 70 -2.07 9.05 13.04
C ARG A 70 -3.52 9.42 12.75
N LEU A 71 -4.11 8.83 11.72
CA LEU A 71 -5.49 9.09 11.33
C LEU A 71 -6.49 8.54 12.35
N ALA A 72 -6.22 7.36 12.93
CA ALA A 72 -7.05 6.81 14.00
C ALA A 72 -7.06 7.76 15.22
N ALA A 73 -5.89 8.20 15.66
CA ALA A 73 -5.79 9.16 16.77
C ALA A 73 -6.49 10.51 16.49
N ALA A 74 -6.46 10.98 15.23
CA ALA A 74 -7.15 12.20 14.84
C ALA A 74 -8.68 12.06 14.87
N VAL A 75 -9.22 10.92 14.40
CA VAL A 75 -10.68 10.63 14.46
C VAL A 75 -11.16 10.50 15.91
N ASP A 76 -10.37 9.88 16.78
CA ASP A 76 -10.69 9.77 18.21
C ASP A 76 -10.66 11.14 18.92
N GLY A 77 -9.82 12.07 18.44
CA GLY A 77 -9.75 13.45 18.94
C GLY A 77 -10.86 14.36 18.45
N GLU A 78 -11.37 14.17 17.22
CA GLU A 78 -12.52 14.91 16.66
C GLU A 78 -13.86 14.50 17.30
N SER A 79 -13.91 13.34 17.96
CA SER A 79 -15.11 12.82 18.63
C SER A 79 -15.30 13.30 20.08
N LYS A 80 -14.45 14.23 20.56
CA LYS A 80 -14.54 14.87 21.87
C LYS A 80 -14.85 16.36 21.74
#